data_AF-A0A557NXH0-F1
#
_entry.id   AF-A0A557NXH0-F1
#
_cell.length_a   1.000
_cell.length_b   1.000
_cell.length_c   1.000
_cell.angle_alpha   90.00
_cell.angle_beta   90.00
_cell.angle_gamma   90.00
#
_symmetry.space_group_name_H-M   'P 1'
#
loop_
_entity.id
_entity.type
_entity.pdbx_description
1 polymer ?
#
loop_
_entity_poly.entity_id
_entity_poly.type
_entity_poly.pdbx_seq_one_letter_code
_entity_poly.pdbx_strand_id
1 'polypeptide(L)'
;MKKVMLPLALLIPCLAFNATANSDVRFISYDGEKLAENKQQLDKYSLAIDALISSADKALKRKIDPVVNKTLLPASGNKHDYYSFGPYWWPNPDTKDGLPYIRKDGVYTQST
;
A
#
# COMPACT_ATOMS: atom_id res chain seq x y z
N MET A 1 51.23 -8.61 56.27
CA MET A 1 49.88 -9.00 55.80
C MET A 1 49.83 -8.76 54.30
N LYS A 2 49.77 -9.85 53.50
CA LYS A 2 49.93 -9.80 52.04
C LYS A 2 48.65 -9.22 51.41
N LYS A 3 48.77 -8.10 50.69
CA LYS A 3 47.68 -7.59 49.84
C LYS A 3 47.67 -8.41 48.57
N VAL A 4 46.63 -9.21 48.37
CA VAL A 4 46.40 -9.96 47.13
C VAL A 4 45.81 -8.99 46.12
N MET A 5 46.56 -8.71 45.07
CA MET A 5 46.12 -7.92 43.91
C MET A 5 45.56 -8.93 42.89
N LEU A 6 44.24 -8.91 42.69
CA LEU A 6 43.56 -9.77 41.72
C LEU A 6 43.59 -9.09 40.33
N PRO A 7 44.03 -9.76 39.25
CA PRO A 7 44.08 -9.12 37.95
C PRO A 7 42.70 -9.07 37.31
N LEU A 8 42.32 -7.84 36.96
CA LEU A 8 41.24 -7.46 36.06
C LEU A 8 41.61 -7.88 34.62
N ALA A 9 41.13 -9.04 34.14
CA ALA A 9 41.11 -9.37 32.70
C ALA A 9 40.31 -10.65 32.40
N LEU A 10 39.03 -10.49 32.04
CA LEU A 10 38.24 -11.43 31.23
C LEU A 10 37.09 -10.58 30.67
N LEU A 11 37.22 -9.85 29.56
CA LEU A 11 37.45 -10.28 28.17
C LEU A 11 36.40 -11.28 27.69
N ILE A 12 35.14 -10.81 27.61
CA ILE A 12 34.18 -11.28 26.61
C ILE A 12 33.57 -10.02 26.00
N PRO A 13 34.05 -9.53 24.84
CA PRO A 13 33.22 -8.66 24.04
C PRO A 13 32.02 -9.50 23.63
N CYS A 14 30.87 -9.21 24.22
CA CYS A 14 29.60 -9.63 23.67
C CYS A 14 29.52 -8.95 22.32
N LEU A 15 30.05 -9.63 21.29
CA LEU A 15 29.81 -9.33 19.89
C LEU A 15 28.31 -9.19 19.78
N ALA A 16 27.84 -7.95 19.68
CA ALA A 16 26.51 -7.64 19.23
C ALA A 16 26.42 -8.22 17.82
N PHE A 17 26.02 -9.49 17.73
CA PHE A 17 25.58 -10.11 16.51
C PHE A 17 24.25 -9.42 16.20
N ASN A 18 24.33 -8.21 15.65
CA ASN A 18 23.23 -7.65 14.88
C ASN A 18 23.12 -8.60 13.69
N ALA A 19 22.37 -9.69 13.86
CA ALA A 19 21.78 -10.39 12.75
C ALA A 19 20.83 -9.37 12.11
N THR A 20 21.36 -8.54 11.22
CA THR A 20 20.55 -7.93 10.19
C THR A 20 20.05 -9.12 9.40
N ALA A 21 18.86 -9.62 9.75
CA ALA A 21 18.07 -10.41 8.84
C ALA A 21 17.84 -9.49 7.64
N ASN A 22 18.78 -9.52 6.69
CA ASN A 22 18.63 -8.88 5.41
C ASN A 22 17.62 -9.77 4.67
N SER A 23 16.34 -9.64 5.02
CA SER A 23 15.30 -10.12 4.14
C SER A 23 15.47 -9.27 2.89
N ASP A 24 16.11 -9.82 1.87
CA ASP A 24 16.13 -9.21 0.54
C ASP A 24 14.68 -9.08 0.09
N VAL A 25 14.09 -7.93 0.38
CA VAL A 25 12.74 -7.59 -0.05
C VAL A 25 12.80 -7.48 -1.56
N ARG A 26 12.32 -8.52 -2.24
CA ARG A 26 12.25 -8.52 -3.69
C ARG A 26 11.06 -7.67 -4.15
N PHE A 27 11.36 -6.46 -4.60
CA PHE A 27 10.36 -5.60 -5.23
C PHE A 27 10.05 -6.13 -6.64
N ILE A 28 8.75 -6.14 -6.99
CA ILE A 28 8.28 -6.57 -8.33
C ILE A 28 8.15 -5.36 -9.28
N SER A 29 7.70 -4.22 -8.74
CA SER A 29 7.41 -3.02 -9.54
C SER A 29 8.34 -1.84 -9.26
N TYR A 30 8.87 -1.73 -8.05
CA TYR A 30 9.78 -0.66 -7.66
C TYR A 30 11.24 -1.12 -7.71
N ASP A 31 12.15 -0.18 -7.95
CA ASP A 31 13.59 -0.41 -7.79
C ASP A 31 13.95 -0.39 -6.29
N GLY A 32 14.31 -1.54 -5.75
CA GLY A 32 14.61 -1.71 -4.32
C GLY A 32 15.88 -1.00 -3.87
N GLU A 33 16.92 -0.99 -4.71
CA GLU A 33 18.17 -0.29 -4.42
C GLU A 33 17.89 1.21 -4.35
N LYS A 34 17.12 1.72 -5.31
CA LYS A 34 16.78 3.15 -5.32
C LYS A 34 15.91 3.57 -4.14
N LEU A 35 14.98 2.72 -3.72
CA LEU A 35 14.18 2.95 -2.50
C LEU A 35 15.07 2.98 -1.25
N ALA A 36 16.03 2.06 -1.14
CA ALA A 36 16.96 2.02 -0.01
C ALA A 36 17.85 3.27 0.05
N GLU A 37 18.41 3.70 -1.08
CA GLU A 37 19.18 4.95 -1.19
C GLU A 37 18.34 6.16 -0.77
N ASN A 38 17.12 6.30 -1.32
CA ASN A 38 16.25 7.43 -1.01
C ASN A 38 15.88 7.47 0.47
N LYS A 39 15.68 6.29 1.09
CA LYS A 39 15.39 6.17 2.52
C LYS A 39 16.55 6.60 3.42
N GLN A 40 17.80 6.52 2.96
CA GLN A 40 18.96 7.02 3.72
C GLN A 40 19.09 8.55 3.69
N GLN A 41 18.42 9.21 2.76
CA GLN A 41 18.55 10.65 2.49
C GLN A 41 17.21 11.38 2.55
N LEU A 42 16.34 11.02 3.51
CA LEU A 42 14.99 11.58 3.60
C LEU A 42 14.95 13.10 3.72
N ASP A 43 15.96 13.71 4.36
CA ASP A 43 16.05 15.17 4.51
C ASP A 43 16.10 15.89 3.16
N LYS A 44 16.69 15.27 2.14
CA LYS A 44 16.73 15.78 0.76
C LYS A 44 15.34 15.80 0.10
N TYR A 45 14.41 15.00 0.61
CA TYR A 45 13.06 14.80 0.07
C TYR A 45 11.96 15.19 1.08
N SER A 46 12.25 16.10 2.02
CA SER A 46 11.36 16.52 3.11
C SER A 46 9.91 16.81 2.67
N LEU A 47 9.72 17.57 1.59
CA LEU A 47 8.38 17.88 1.07
C LEU A 47 7.61 16.63 0.61
N ALA A 48 8.29 15.69 -0.04
CA ALA A 48 7.66 14.46 -0.54
C ALA A 48 7.33 13.50 0.61
N ILE A 49 8.22 13.39 1.61
CA ILE A 49 7.97 12.54 2.79
C ILE A 49 6.83 13.12 3.65
N ASP A 50 6.74 14.44 3.81
CA ASP A 50 5.64 15.09 4.52
C ASP A 50 4.30 14.83 3.82
N ALA A 51 4.27 14.93 2.48
CA ALA A 51 3.07 14.60 1.69
C ALA A 51 2.68 13.12 1.81
N LEU A 52 3.67 12.22 1.83
CA LEU A 52 3.45 10.79 2.03
C LEU A 52 2.87 10.50 3.43
N ILE A 53 3.45 11.08 4.48
CA ILE A 53 2.96 10.96 5.86
C ILE A 53 1.54 11.50 5.98
N SER A 54 1.26 12.67 5.41
CA SER A 54 -0.10 13.25 5.40
C SER A 54 -1.12 12.33 4.71
N SER A 55 -0.72 11.68 3.62
CA SER A 55 -1.56 10.71 2.90
C SER A 55 -1.77 9.45 3.74
N ALA A 56 -0.74 8.97 4.44
CA ALA A 56 -0.83 7.82 5.35
C ALA A 56 -1.76 8.11 6.54
N ASP A 57 -1.66 9.28 7.16
CA ASP A 57 -2.52 9.70 8.27
C ASP A 57 -3.99 9.80 7.87
N LYS A 58 -4.27 10.26 6.64
CA LYS A 58 -5.62 10.24 6.07
C LYS A 58 -6.11 8.81 5.85
N ALA A 59 -5.25 7.93 5.35
CA ALA A 59 -5.59 6.54 5.10
C ALA A 59 -5.93 5.78 6.39
N LEU A 60 -5.20 6.04 7.50
CA LEU A 60 -5.46 5.45 8.82
C LEU A 60 -6.87 5.78 9.36
N LYS A 61 -7.44 6.92 8.96
CA LYS A 61 -8.78 7.37 9.38
C LYS A 61 -9.90 6.86 8.48
N ARG A 62 -9.57 6.29 7.32
CA ARG A 62 -10.56 5.86 6.33
C ARG A 62 -11.28 4.60 6.83
N LYS A 63 -12.61 4.60 6.75
CA LYS A 63 -13.41 3.40 7.03
C LYS A 63 -13.12 2.32 5.99
N ILE A 64 -13.06 1.07 6.43
CA ILE A 64 -12.95 -0.08 5.52
C ILE A 64 -14.27 -0.18 4.75
N ASP A 65 -14.18 -0.27 3.43
CA ASP A 65 -15.33 -0.42 2.53
C ASP A 65 -15.20 -1.73 1.75
N PRO A 66 -15.73 -2.85 2.29
CA PRO A 66 -15.64 -4.14 1.63
C PRO A 66 -16.61 -4.23 0.44
N VAL A 67 -16.34 -5.18 -0.47
CA VAL A 67 -17.19 -5.45 -1.64
C VAL A 67 -18.64 -5.76 -1.28
N VAL A 68 -18.96 -6.09 -0.03
CA VAL A 68 -20.33 -6.39 0.42
C VAL A 68 -21.16 -5.13 0.73
N ASN A 69 -20.59 -3.93 0.69
CA ASN A 69 -21.34 -2.68 0.93
C ASN A 69 -22.09 -2.17 -0.30
N LYS A 70 -21.81 -2.70 -1.48
CA LYS A 70 -22.57 -2.40 -2.70
C LYS A 70 -24.05 -2.76 -2.58
N THR A 71 -24.89 -1.99 -3.27
CA THR A 71 -26.37 -2.11 -3.21
C THR A 71 -26.94 -3.10 -4.20
N LEU A 72 -26.31 -3.27 -5.38
CA LEU A 72 -26.74 -4.27 -6.36
C LEU A 72 -26.00 -5.60 -6.17
N LEU A 73 -26.62 -6.67 -6.64
CA LEU A 73 -26.05 -8.00 -6.65
C LEU A 73 -25.37 -8.26 -8.01
N PRO A 74 -24.17 -8.88 -8.04
CA PRO A 74 -23.58 -9.32 -9.29
C PRO A 74 -24.46 -10.36 -9.99
N ALA A 75 -24.22 -10.58 -11.29
CA ALA A 75 -24.93 -11.58 -12.08
C ALA A 75 -24.81 -13.01 -11.53
N SER A 76 -23.78 -13.30 -10.74
CA SER A 76 -23.61 -14.59 -10.05
C SER A 76 -24.58 -14.81 -8.88
N GLY A 77 -25.23 -13.76 -8.39
CA GLY A 77 -26.06 -13.81 -7.19
C GLY A 77 -25.27 -13.80 -5.87
N ASN A 78 -23.93 -13.81 -5.90
CA ASN A 78 -23.11 -13.84 -4.69
C ASN A 78 -22.58 -12.45 -4.33
N LYS A 79 -22.97 -11.91 -3.16
CA LYS A 79 -22.53 -10.59 -2.71
C LYS A 79 -21.02 -10.47 -2.47
N HIS A 80 -20.30 -11.58 -2.33
CA HIS A 80 -18.85 -11.56 -2.16
C HIS A 80 -18.10 -11.39 -3.49
N ASP A 81 -18.76 -11.54 -4.63
CA ASP A 81 -18.10 -11.38 -5.93
C ASP A 81 -17.93 -9.90 -6.25
N TYR A 82 -16.75 -9.52 -6.72
CA TYR A 82 -16.49 -8.17 -7.20
C TYR A 82 -17.21 -7.94 -8.54
N TYR A 83 -17.88 -6.80 -8.69
CA TYR A 83 -18.34 -6.31 -9.99
C TYR A 83 -18.17 -4.79 -10.04
N SER A 84 -18.04 -4.27 -11.25
CA SER A 84 -18.02 -2.85 -11.54
C SER A 84 -18.66 -2.58 -12.90
N PHE A 85 -19.10 -1.35 -13.12
CA PHE A 85 -19.55 -0.91 -14.43
C PHE A 85 -18.35 -0.52 -15.29
N GLY A 86 -18.37 -0.91 -16.57
CA GLY A 86 -17.32 -0.51 -17.49
C GLY A 86 -17.33 1.02 -17.68
N PRO A 87 -16.18 1.70 -17.56
CA PRO A 87 -16.14 3.17 -17.45
C PRO A 87 -16.65 3.89 -18.69
N TYR A 88 -16.69 3.25 -19.85
CA TYR A 88 -17.08 3.89 -21.11
C TYR A 88 -18.46 3.48 -21.60
N TRP A 89 -19.26 2.80 -20.79
CA TRP A 89 -20.59 2.34 -21.17
C TRP A 89 -21.67 3.24 -20.60
N TRP A 90 -22.52 3.76 -21.49
CA TRP A 90 -23.56 4.74 -21.19
C TRP A 90 -24.95 4.21 -21.55
N PRO A 91 -26.01 4.60 -20.82
CA PRO A 91 -27.38 4.32 -21.24
C PRO A 91 -27.64 4.83 -22.67
N ASN A 92 -28.31 4.02 -23.47
CA ASN A 92 -28.64 4.34 -24.84
C ASN A 92 -29.87 5.28 -24.91
N PRO A 93 -29.70 6.55 -25.33
CA PRO A 93 -30.81 7.51 -25.38
C PRO A 93 -31.89 7.13 -26.41
N ASP A 94 -31.59 6.25 -27.37
CA ASP A 94 -32.51 5.84 -28.43
C ASP A 94 -33.48 4.72 -27.99
N THR A 95 -33.42 4.32 -26.71
CA THR A 95 -34.19 3.20 -26.15
C THR A 95 -34.90 3.64 -24.88
N LYS A 96 -36.11 3.13 -24.65
CA LYS A 96 -36.96 3.55 -23.52
C LYS A 96 -36.35 3.21 -22.17
N ASP A 97 -35.63 2.10 -22.09
CA ASP A 97 -34.99 1.57 -20.87
C ASP A 97 -33.49 1.89 -20.80
N GLY A 98 -32.94 2.57 -21.81
CA GLY A 98 -31.52 2.89 -21.88
C GLY A 98 -30.63 1.69 -22.22
N LEU A 99 -31.18 0.57 -22.66
CA LEU A 99 -30.47 -0.67 -22.95
C LEU A 99 -30.51 -1.05 -24.44
N PRO A 100 -29.50 -1.77 -24.97
CA PRO A 100 -28.21 -2.04 -24.32
C PRO A 100 -27.38 -0.77 -24.22
N TYR A 101 -26.46 -0.70 -23.25
CA TYR A 101 -25.57 0.46 -23.14
C TYR A 101 -24.73 0.62 -24.41
N ILE A 102 -24.33 1.86 -24.70
CA ILE A 102 -23.46 2.23 -25.81
C ILE A 102 -22.08 2.66 -25.31
N ARG A 103 -21.04 2.37 -26.10
CA ARG A 103 -19.66 2.75 -25.75
C ARG A 103 -19.38 4.20 -26.18
N LYS A 104 -18.90 5.02 -25.25
CA LYS A 104 -18.35 6.36 -25.50
C LYS A 104 -16.89 6.38 -25.03
N ASP A 105 -15.97 6.17 -25.97
CA ASP A 105 -14.56 6.02 -25.65
C ASP A 105 -13.96 7.27 -24.99
N GLY A 106 -13.15 7.08 -23.95
CA GLY A 106 -12.54 8.17 -23.18
C GLY A 106 -13.50 8.99 -22.32
N VAL A 107 -14.80 8.71 -22.35
CA VAL A 107 -15.82 9.44 -21.58
C VAL A 107 -16.32 8.57 -20.42
N TYR A 108 -15.87 8.89 -19.22
CA TYR A 108 -16.19 8.14 -18.00
C TYR A 108 -17.65 8.30 -17.57
N THR A 109 -18.39 7.20 -17.48
CA THR A 109 -19.70 7.14 -16.86
C THR A 109 -19.57 7.34 -15.35
N GLN A 110 -20.39 8.21 -14.76
CA GLN A 110 -20.44 8.43 -13.30
C GLN A 110 -21.41 7.46 -12.60
N SER A 111 -21.70 6.31 -13.21
CA SER A 111 -22.57 5.30 -12.61
C SER A 111 -21.89 4.63 -11.41
N THR A 112 -21.98 5.29 -10.25
CA THR A 112 -21.74 4.74 -8.90
C THR A 112 -23.02 4.84 -8.11
#